data_AF-A0A8T4LHT9-F1
#
_entry.id   AF-A0A8T4LHT9-F1
#
_cell.length_a   1.000
_cell.length_b   1.000
_cell.length_c   1.000
_cell.angle_alpha   90.00
_cell.angle_beta   90.00
_cell.angle_gamma   90.00
#
_symmetry.space_group_name_H-M   'P 1'
#
loop_
_entity.id
_entity.type
_entity.pdbx_description
1 polymer ?
#
loop_
_entity_poly.entity_id
_entity_poly.type
_entity_poly.pdbx_seq_one_letter_code
_entity_poly.pdbx_strand_id
1 'polypeptide(L)' 'MVKAKQQRQKKIKLAKHNRRTKWAPVWIVVRKVGSGKRVHPASITRIRRNWRTRKLKIKPRIDRKRHLG' A
#
# COMPACT_ATOMS: atom_id res chain seq x y z
N MET A 1 1.92 -22.62 14.99
CA MET A 1 2.15 -21.34 15.71
C MET A 1 2.80 -20.39 14.73
N VAL A 2 2.18 -19.27 14.36
CA VAL A 2 2.80 -18.32 13.41
C VAL A 2 3.95 -17.62 14.14
N LYS A 3 5.19 -17.82 13.68
CA LYS A 3 6.38 -17.24 14.32
C LYS A 3 6.26 -15.71 14.38
N ALA A 4 6.64 -15.08 15.50
CA ALA A 4 6.58 -13.63 15.69
C ALA A 4 7.23 -12.83 14.54
N LYS A 5 8.33 -13.36 13.99
CA LYS A 5 8.98 -12.83 12.77
C LYS A 5 8.02 -12.72 11.58
N GLN A 6 7.20 -13.74 11.32
CA GLN A 6 6.26 -13.74 10.20
C GLN A 6 5.15 -12.69 10.38
N GLN A 7 4.65 -12.52 11.61
CA GLN A 7 3.65 -11.47 11.91
C GLN A 7 4.23 -10.07 11.71
N ARG A 8 5.46 -9.83 12.18
CA ARG A 8 6.16 -8.57 11.95
C ARG A 8 6.34 -8.28 10.46
N GLN A 9 6.77 -9.28 9.67
CA GLN A 9 6.92 -9.14 8.23
C GLN A 9 5.58 -8.85 7.53
N LYS A 10 4.49 -9.48 7.97
CA LYS A 10 3.13 -9.19 7.48
C LYS A 10 2.76 -7.73 7.78
N LYS A 11 2.96 -7.25 9.01
CA LYS A 11 2.70 -5.85 9.40
C LYS A 11 3.48 -4.85 8.55
N ILE A 12 4.77 -5.09 8.32
CA ILE A 12 5.63 -4.24 7.48
C ILE A 12 5.13 -4.19 6.03
N LYS A 13 4.81 -5.35 5.44
CA LYS A 13 4.27 -5.43 4.07
C LYS A 13 2.93 -4.70 3.96
N LEU A 14 2.04 -4.90 4.92
CA LEU A 14 0.75 -4.20 4.99
C LEU A 14 0.93 -2.69 5.08
N ALA A 15 1.82 -2.20 5.96
CA ALA A 15 2.11 -0.78 6.09
C ALA A 15 2.70 -0.18 4.80
N LYS A 16 3.58 -0.90 4.11
CA LYS A 16 4.12 -0.48 2.80
C LYS A 16 3.01 -0.36 1.74
N HIS A 17 2.06 -1.30 1.72
CA HIS A 17 0.94 -1.26 0.77
C HIS A 17 -0.12 -0.22 1.14
N ASN A 18 -0.33 0.04 2.43
CA ASN A 18 -1.23 1.09 2.89
C ASN A 18 -0.73 2.47 2.42
N ARG A 19 0.58 2.71 2.48
CA ARG A 19 1.18 3.95 1.94
C ARG A 19 0.94 4.17 0.44
N ARG A 20 0.69 3.10 -0.33
CA ARG A 20 0.46 3.15 -1.79
C ARG A 20 -1.00 3.44 -2.18
N THR A 21 -1.91 3.68 -1.23
CA THR A 21 -3.31 4.04 -1.55
C THR A 21 -3.46 5.53 -1.87
N LYS A 22 -2.57 6.35 -1.29
CA LYS A 22 -2.50 7.80 -1.48
C LYS A 22 -1.93 8.17 -2.85
N TRP A 23 -2.32 9.34 -3.35
CA TRP A 23 -1.70 9.94 -4.52
C TRP A 23 -0.33 10.54 -4.19
N ALA A 24 0.43 10.84 -5.25
CA ALA A 24 1.62 11.66 -5.15
C ALA A 24 1.27 12.98 -4.43
N PRO A 25 2.11 13.43 -3.48
CA PRO A 25 1.94 14.73 -2.85
C PRO A 25 1.96 15.87 -3.88
N VAL A 26 1.19 16.93 -3.62
CA VAL A 26 1.10 18.10 -4.50
C VAL A 26 2.48 18.74 -4.74
N TRP A 27 3.32 18.82 -3.71
CA TRP A 27 4.67 19.38 -3.83
C TRP A 27 5.57 18.60 -4.81
N ILE A 28 5.33 17.29 -5.03
CA ILE A 28 6.06 16.51 -6.05
C ILE A 28 5.65 16.96 -7.45
N VAL A 29 4.38 17.30 -7.66
CA VAL A 29 3.90 17.81 -8.95
C VAL A 29 4.65 19.08 -9.31
N VAL A 30 4.71 20.02 -8.38
CA VAL A 30 5.43 21.29 -8.56
C VAL A 30 6.91 21.04 -8.87
N ARG A 31 7.58 20.17 -8.11
CA ARG A 31 9.01 19.85 -8.34
C ARG A 31 9.30 19.18 -9.69
N LYS A 32 8.40 18.31 -10.18
CA LYS A 32 8.62 17.56 -11.44
C LYS A 32 8.20 18.33 -12.68
N VAL A 33 7.11 19.08 -12.58
CA VAL A 33 6.40 19.65 -13.74
C VAL A 33 6.65 21.15 -13.86
N GLY A 34 7.08 21.80 -12.78
CA GLY A 34 7.20 23.25 -12.67
C GLY A 34 5.97 23.89 -12.02
N SER A 35 6.13 25.11 -11.53
CA SER A 35 5.04 25.94 -11.03
C SER A 35 4.08 26.33 -12.16
N GLY A 36 2.82 26.61 -11.83
CA GLY A 36 1.81 27.09 -12.79
C GLY A 36 1.13 26.02 -13.65
N LYS A 37 1.64 24.78 -13.71
CA LYS A 37 1.00 23.70 -14.48
C LYS A 37 -0.10 23.01 -13.67
N ARG A 38 -1.31 22.94 -14.24
CA ARG A 38 -2.48 22.27 -13.65
C ARG A 38 -2.47 20.75 -13.88
N VAL A 39 -1.40 20.07 -13.44
CA VAL A 39 -1.28 18.61 -13.59
C VAL A 39 -1.80 17.91 -12.33
N HIS A 40 -2.72 16.98 -12.52
CA HIS A 40 -3.26 16.18 -11.43
C HIS A 40 -2.24 15.14 -10.93
N PRO A 41 -2.06 14.93 -9.61
CA PRO A 41 -1.04 14.03 -9.06
C PRO A 41 -1.19 12.55 -9.47
N ALA A 42 -2.37 12.13 -9.96
CA ALA A 42 -2.54 10.79 -10.54
C ALA A 42 -1.60 10.56 -11.73
N SER A 43 -1.33 11.58 -12.55
CA SER A 43 -0.43 11.47 -13.72
C SER A 43 1.01 11.14 -13.33
N ILE A 44 1.43 11.53 -12.13
CA ILE A 44 2.77 11.24 -11.59
C ILE A 44 2.78 9.94 -10.77
N THR A 45 1.62 9.53 -10.24
CA THR A 45 1.50 8.37 -9.36
C THR A 45 1.61 7.06 -10.16
N ARG A 46 2.83 6.53 -10.29
CA ARG A 46 3.09 5.28 -11.02
C ARG A 46 2.42 4.05 -10.40
N ILE A 47 2.34 3.98 -9.07
CA ILE A 47 1.81 2.80 -8.36
C ILE A 47 0.76 3.25 -7.36
N ARG A 48 -0.51 3.00 -7.67
CA ARG A 48 -1.63 3.14 -6.74
C ARG A 48 -2.28 1.78 -6.47
N ARG A 49 -2.58 1.52 -5.21
CA ARG A 49 -3.28 0.30 -4.78
C ARG A 49 -4.78 0.55 -4.67
N ASN A 50 -5.57 -0.34 -5.27
CA ASN A 50 -6.99 -0.49 -4.99
C ASN A 50 -7.21 -1.82 -4.23
N TRP A 51 -7.87 -1.76 -3.07
CA TRP A 51 -8.09 -2.91 -2.20
C TRP A 51 -9.19 -3.86 -2.69
N ARG A 52 -10.13 -3.36 -3.50
CA ARG A 52 -11.24 -4.16 -4.05
C ARG A 52 -10.75 -5.00 -5.22
N THR A 53 -10.03 -4.40 -6.17
CA THR A 53 -9.61 -5.06 -7.42
C THR A 53 -8.29 -5.82 -7.31
N ARG A 54 -7.30 -5.31 -6.56
CA ARG A 54 -5.95 -5.91 -6.48
C ARG A 54 -5.65 -6.43 -5.08
N LYS A 55 -5.98 -7.69 -4.78
CA LYS A 55 -5.77 -8.30 -3.45
C LYS A 55 -4.28 -8.55 -3.13
N LEU A 56 -3.89 -8.45 -1.86
CA LEU A 56 -2.52 -8.75 -1.41
C LEU A 56 -2.35 -10.26 -1.22
N LYS A 57 -1.36 -10.84 -1.88
CA LYS A 57 -1.00 -12.25 -1.72
C LYS A 57 -0.03 -12.47 -0.54
N ILE A 58 -0.29 -11.86 0.62
CA ILE A 58 0.57 -11.99 1.82
C ILE A 58 0.12 -13.22 2.63
N LYS A 59 1.07 -14.10 2.99
CA LYS A 59 0.81 -15.29 3.83
C LYS A 59 1.05 -14.97 5.32
N PRO A 60 0.34 -15.64 6.24
CA PRO A 60 -0.86 -16.45 5.98
C PRO A 60 -2.05 -15.55 5.59
N ARG A 61 -2.82 -15.99 4.58
CA ARG A 61 -3.99 -15.24 4.06
C ARG A 61 -5.20 -15.37 4.98
N ILE A 62 -5.36 -16.56 5.57
CA ILE A 62 -6.39 -16.89 6.54
C ILE A 62 -5.65 -17.22 7.82
N ASP A 63 -6.01 -16.57 8.91
CA ASP A 63 -5.54 -16.95 10.25
C ASP A 63 -6.67 -17.79 10.85
N ARG A 64 -6.50 -19.11 10.86
CA ARG A 64 -7.48 -19.99 11.52
C ARG A 64 -7.33 -19.76 13.02
N LYS A 65 -8.41 -19.34 13.68
CA LYS A 65 -8.39 -19.23 15.14
C LYS A 65 -8.20 -20.64 15.70
N ARG A 66 -7.17 -20.82 16.51
CA ARG A 66 -6.83 -22.13 17.09
C ARG A 66 -7.94 -22.75 17.94
N HIS A 67 -8.86 -21.92 18.46
CA HIS A 67 -9.98 -22.35 19.31
C HIS A 67 -11.28 -22.63 18.53
N LEU A 68 -11.28 -22.48 17.21
CA LEU A 68 -12.51 -22.65 16.40
C LEU A 68 -12.58 -23.99 15.64
N GLY A 69 -11.71 -24.97 15.94
CA GLY A 69 -11.67 -26.27 15.25
C GLY A 69 -10.99 -26.20 13.88
#